data_AF-A0A379JZU7-F1
#
_entry.id   AF-A0A379JZU7-F1
#
_cell.length_a   1.000
_cell.length_b   1.000
_cell.length_c   1.000
_cell.angle_alpha   90.00
_cell.angle_beta   90.00
_cell.angle_gamma   90.00
#
_symmetry.space_group_name_H-M   'P 1'
#
loop_
_entity.id
_entity.type
_entity.pdbx_description
1 polymer ?
#
loop_
_entity_poly.entity_id
_entity_poly.type
_entity_poly.pdbx_seq_one_letter_code
_entity_poly.pdbx_strand_id
1 'polypeptide(L)'
;MFKSATRLFANLAVGKKLLIGFGLVLLLTAAMTVSGYLAVQAVLKGHEQVGELAQVNQEILQARRLERNFAIEQTEDSAARVRESLLKVQGMLEHLGQDVAESSRIQTMQQATSEYLKQFDNYV
;
A
#
# COMPACT_ATOMS: atom_id res chain seq x y z
N MET A 1 -37.03 34.56 1.76
CA MET A 1 -35.68 35.17 1.59
C MET A 1 -35.11 35.05 0.15
N PHE A 2 -35.57 34.12 -0.70
CA PHE A 2 -35.09 33.99 -2.11
C PHE A 2 -35.54 35.09 -3.09
N LYS A 3 -36.49 35.97 -2.72
CA LYS A 3 -37.02 37.05 -3.59
C LYS A 3 -36.07 38.25 -3.76
N SER A 4 -35.09 38.41 -2.88
CA SER A 4 -34.08 39.49 -2.99
C SER A 4 -32.91 39.10 -3.88
N ALA A 5 -32.48 37.83 -3.80
CA ALA A 5 -31.44 37.28 -4.67
C ALA A 5 -31.85 37.38 -6.15
N THR A 6 -33.09 37.00 -6.48
CA THR A 6 -33.63 37.07 -7.85
C THR A 6 -33.73 38.48 -8.41
N ARG A 7 -34.00 39.51 -7.59
CA ARG A 7 -34.01 40.92 -8.02
C ARG A 7 -32.60 41.48 -8.25
N LEU A 8 -31.64 41.09 -7.41
CA LEU A 8 -30.22 41.40 -7.63
C LEU A 8 -29.74 40.76 -8.93
N PHE A 9 -29.98 39.45 -9.12
CA PHE A 9 -29.65 38.79 -10.38
C PHE A 9 -30.36 39.44 -11.57
N ALA A 10 -31.64 39.81 -11.50
CA ALA A 10 -32.37 40.42 -12.61
C ALA A 10 -31.73 41.71 -13.16
N ASN A 11 -31.19 42.57 -12.27
CA ASN A 11 -30.67 43.91 -12.61
C ASN A 11 -29.17 43.96 -12.94
N LEU A 12 -28.50 42.80 -12.93
CA LEU A 12 -27.09 42.66 -13.30
C LEU A 12 -26.96 42.47 -14.82
N ALA A 13 -26.07 43.26 -15.44
CA ALA A 13 -25.75 43.15 -16.86
C ALA A 13 -25.47 41.69 -17.25
N VAL A 14 -25.95 41.28 -18.43
CA VAL A 14 -25.93 39.89 -18.91
C VAL A 14 -24.54 39.22 -18.74
N GLY A 15 -23.45 39.99 -18.90
CA GLY A 15 -22.08 39.53 -18.68
C GLY A 15 -21.76 39.03 -17.26
N LYS A 16 -22.31 39.65 -16.20
CA LYS A 16 -22.07 39.18 -14.81
C LYS A 16 -22.85 37.90 -14.48
N LYS A 17 -24.04 37.70 -15.07
CA LYS A 17 -24.78 36.42 -14.96
C LYS A 17 -24.00 35.28 -15.62
N LEU A 18 -23.44 35.56 -16.80
CA LEU A 18 -22.62 34.61 -17.54
C LEU A 18 -21.34 34.26 -16.78
N LEU A 19 -20.64 35.25 -16.21
CA LEU A 19 -19.43 35.03 -15.41
C LEU A 19 -19.68 34.18 -14.17
N ILE A 20 -20.84 34.32 -13.51
CA ILE A 20 -21.17 33.50 -12.34
C ILE A 20 -21.38 32.03 -12.75
N GLY A 21 -22.14 31.78 -13.82
CA GLY A 21 -22.34 30.42 -14.34
C GLY A 21 -21.03 29.80 -14.83
N PHE A 22 -20.25 30.57 -15.60
CA PHE A 22 -18.95 30.12 -16.12
C PHE A 22 -17.94 29.87 -15.00
N GLY A 23 -17.85 30.76 -14.01
CA GLY A 23 -16.99 30.60 -12.85
C GLY A 23 -17.37 29.39 -11.99
N LEU A 24 -18.68 29.13 -11.83
CA LEU A 24 -19.16 27.95 -11.12
C LEU A 24 -18.73 26.66 -11.83
N VAL A 25 -18.86 26.61 -13.17
CA VAL A 25 -18.40 25.46 -13.96
C VAL A 25 -16.88 25.29 -13.81
N LEU A 26 -16.10 26.36 -13.92
CA LEU A 26 -14.64 26.33 -13.74
C LEU A 26 -14.25 25.80 -12.37
N LEU A 27 -14.96 26.21 -11.31
CA LEU A 27 -14.74 25.73 -9.94
C LEU A 27 -15.07 24.25 -9.83
N LEU A 28 -16.20 23.79 -10.39
CA LEU A 28 -16.57 22.38 -10.42
C LEU A 28 -15.55 21.54 -11.21
N THR A 29 -15.03 22.05 -12.32
CA THR A 29 -13.96 21.38 -13.08
C THR A 29 -12.70 21.26 -12.24
N ALA A 30 -12.26 22.34 -11.58
CA ALA A 30 -11.10 22.30 -10.70
C ALA A 30 -11.27 21.31 -9.55
N ALA A 31 -12.45 21.29 -8.91
CA ALA A 31 -12.78 20.33 -7.87
C ALA A 31 -12.72 18.89 -8.40
N MET A 32 -13.31 18.62 -9.57
CA MET A 32 -13.25 17.31 -10.21
C MET A 32 -11.82 16.88 -10.53
N THR A 33 -10.98 17.79 -11.04
CA THR A 33 -9.55 17.50 -11.31
C THR A 33 -8.81 17.13 -10.02
N VAL A 34 -9.02 17.87 -8.93
CA VAL A 34 -8.41 17.58 -7.63
C VAL A 34 -8.89 16.22 -7.11
N SER A 35 -10.18 15.94 -7.14
CA SER A 35 -10.72 14.64 -6.72
C SER A 35 -10.19 13.49 -7.56
N GLY A 36 -10.09 13.66 -8.88
CA GLY A 36 -9.52 12.67 -9.78
C GLY A 36 -8.03 12.40 -9.48
N TYR A 37 -7.26 13.47 -9.25
CA TYR A 37 -5.85 13.36 -8.88
C TYR A 37 -5.65 12.61 -7.56
N LEU A 38 -6.41 12.97 -6.53
CA LEU A 38 -6.36 12.30 -5.23
C LEU A 38 -6.78 10.82 -5.33
N ALA A 39 -7.79 10.50 -6.13
CA ALA A 39 -8.23 9.13 -6.34
C ALA A 39 -7.13 8.27 -7.01
N VAL A 40 -6.49 8.80 -8.06
CA VAL A 40 -5.37 8.09 -8.72
C VAL A 40 -4.21 7.88 -7.74
N GLN A 41 -3.85 8.89 -6.94
CA GLN A 41 -2.78 8.77 -5.97
C GLN A 41 -3.10 7.75 -4.87
N ALA A 42 -4.35 7.67 -4.40
CA ALA A 42 -4.80 6.66 -3.45
C ALA A 42 -4.70 5.24 -4.02
N VAL A 43 -5.07 5.06 -5.29
CA VAL A 43 -4.95 3.77 -6.00
C VAL A 43 -3.49 3.37 -6.15
N LEU A 44 -2.61 4.29 -6.56
CA LEU A 44 -1.17 4.01 -6.70
C LEU A 44 -0.53 3.61 -5.36
N LYS A 45 -0.83 4.30 -4.26
CA LYS A 45 -0.36 3.92 -2.93
C LYS A 45 -0.86 2.54 -2.50
N GLY A 46 -2.11 2.20 -2.82
CA GLY A 46 -2.65 0.86 -2.56
C GLY A 46 -1.93 -0.23 -3.36
N HIS A 47 -1.56 0.05 -4.61
CA HIS A 47 -0.80 -0.91 -5.45
C HIS A 47 0.63 -1.14 -4.95
N GLU A 48 1.31 -0.11 -4.44
CA GLU A 48 2.64 -0.22 -3.86
C GLU A 48 2.63 -1.16 -2.64
N GLN A 49 1.67 -0.98 -1.73
CA GLN A 49 1.48 -1.86 -0.57
C GLN A 49 1.19 -3.32 -0.99
N VAL A 50 0.31 -3.54 -1.97
CA VAL A 50 0.01 -4.90 -2.47
C VAL A 50 1.24 -5.53 -3.14
N GLY A 51 2.06 -4.73 -3.83
CA GLY A 51 3.31 -5.17 -4.45
C GLY A 51 4.33 -5.65 -3.42
N GLU A 52 4.53 -4.90 -2.34
CA GLU A 52 5.45 -5.28 -1.26
C GLU A 52 5.02 -6.58 -0.56
N LEU A 53 3.72 -6.75 -0.28
CA LEU A 53 3.21 -8.02 0.27
C LEU A 53 3.41 -9.20 -0.69
N ALA A 54 3.23 -8.98 -2.00
CA ALA A 54 3.47 -10.02 -3.00
C ALA A 54 4.95 -10.45 -3.03
N GLN A 55 5.88 -9.50 -2.89
CA GLN A 55 7.31 -9.77 -2.81
C GLN A 55 7.67 -10.58 -1.56
N VAL A 56 7.13 -10.23 -0.39
CA VAL A 56 7.29 -11.02 0.84
C VAL A 56 6.80 -12.46 0.64
N ASN A 57 5.64 -12.65 0.00
CA ASN A 57 5.12 -13.99 -0.26
C ASN A 57 6.02 -14.80 -1.21
N GLN A 58 6.57 -14.17 -2.25
CA GLN A 58 7.52 -14.84 -3.15
C GLN A 58 8.79 -15.31 -2.42
N GLU A 59 9.32 -14.49 -1.51
CA GLU A 59 10.49 -14.85 -0.70
C GLU A 59 10.16 -15.96 0.30
N ILE A 60 8.97 -15.97 0.92
CA ILE A 60 8.53 -17.10 1.77
C ILE A 60 8.44 -18.39 0.95
N LEU A 61 7.91 -18.34 -0.26
CA LEU A 61 7.87 -19.51 -1.16
C LEU A 61 9.28 -19.95 -1.57
N GLN A 62 10.23 -19.03 -1.71
CA GLN A 62 11.63 -19.34 -1.94
C GLN A 62 12.27 -20.03 -0.74
N ALA A 63 12.05 -19.53 0.48
CA ALA A 63 12.51 -20.15 1.71
C ALA A 63 12.01 -21.61 1.83
N ARG A 64 10.71 -21.84 1.54
CA ARG A 64 10.14 -23.21 1.51
C ARG A 64 10.76 -24.11 0.44
N ARG A 65 11.13 -23.56 -0.72
CA ARG A 65 11.85 -24.34 -1.75
C ARG A 65 13.26 -24.71 -1.26
N LEU A 66 13.96 -23.79 -0.63
CA LEU A 66 15.29 -24.03 -0.06
C LEU A 66 15.24 -25.06 1.08
N GLU A 67 14.22 -25.01 1.93
CA GLU A 67 14.00 -25.99 2.99
C GLU A 67 13.81 -27.40 2.42
N ARG A 68 13.02 -27.53 1.35
CA ARG A 68 12.84 -28.83 0.66
C ARG A 68 14.15 -29.33 0.06
N ASN A 69 14.97 -28.45 -0.48
CA ASN A 69 16.30 -28.83 -0.98
C ASN A 69 17.23 -29.24 0.17
N PHE A 70 17.20 -28.54 1.31
CA PHE A 70 17.92 -28.93 2.52
C PHE A 70 17.49 -30.31 3.02
N ALA A 71 16.20 -30.63 3.01
CA ALA A 71 15.72 -31.96 3.41
C ALA A 71 16.28 -33.09 2.53
N ILE A 72 16.63 -32.80 1.27
CA ILE A 72 17.21 -33.75 0.31
C ILE A 72 18.74 -33.81 0.45
N GLU A 73 19.41 -32.66 0.51
CA GLU A 73 20.88 -32.57 0.48
C GLU A 73 21.52 -32.68 1.87
N GLN A 74 20.86 -32.16 2.92
CA GLN A 74 21.30 -32.11 4.32
C GLN A 74 22.73 -31.58 4.49
N THR A 75 23.08 -30.55 3.73
CA THR A 75 24.41 -29.91 3.77
C THR A 75 24.35 -28.61 4.59
N GLU A 76 25.47 -28.23 5.21
CA GLU A 76 25.58 -26.95 5.92
C GLU A 76 25.29 -25.75 4.99
N ASP A 77 25.68 -25.85 3.72
CA ASP A 77 25.43 -24.81 2.72
C ASP A 77 23.94 -24.66 2.38
N SER A 78 23.19 -25.77 2.31
CA SER A 78 21.75 -25.69 2.11
C SER A 78 21.01 -25.17 3.35
N ALA A 79 21.49 -25.45 4.57
CA ALA A 79 20.97 -24.85 5.79
C ALA A 79 21.23 -23.34 5.85
N ALA A 80 22.43 -22.89 5.48
CA ALA A 80 22.78 -21.47 5.43
C ALA A 80 21.87 -20.70 4.45
N ARG A 81 21.57 -21.28 3.28
CA ARG A 81 20.66 -20.67 2.30
C ARG A 81 19.22 -20.53 2.83
N VAL A 82 18.72 -21.50 3.58
CA VAL A 82 17.39 -21.39 4.24
C VAL A 82 17.40 -20.25 5.25
N ARG A 83 18.42 -20.18 6.09
CA ARG A 83 18.58 -19.13 7.11
C ARG A 83 18.62 -17.74 6.49
N GLU A 84 19.42 -17.55 5.43
CA GLU A 84 19.53 -16.27 4.72
C GLU A 84 18.19 -15.83 4.14
N SER A 85 17.46 -16.75 3.51
CA SER A 85 16.14 -16.46 2.95
C SER A 85 15.13 -16.05 4.03
N LEU A 86 15.14 -16.69 5.20
CA LEU A 86 14.26 -16.33 6.32
C LEU A 86 14.63 -14.97 6.94
N LEU A 87 15.92 -14.65 7.08
CA LEU A 87 16.38 -13.34 7.53
C LEU A 87 15.97 -12.23 6.56
N LYS A 88 16.03 -12.50 5.26
CA LYS A 88 15.56 -11.56 4.23
C LYS A 88 14.06 -11.28 4.35
N VAL A 89 13.23 -12.31 4.58
CA VAL A 89 11.79 -12.15 4.84
C VAL A 89 11.55 -11.30 6.10
N GLN A 90 12.33 -11.53 7.17
CA GLN A 90 12.22 -10.74 8.39
C GLN A 90 12.52 -9.25 8.15
N GLY A 91 13.57 -8.93 7.40
CA GLY A 91 13.90 -7.55 7.06
C GLY A 91 12.84 -6.86 6.20
N MET A 92 12.24 -7.58 5.24
CA MET A 92 11.12 -7.04 4.46
C MET A 92 9.89 -6.76 5.31
N LEU A 93 9.57 -7.66 6.25
CA LEU A 93 8.45 -7.47 7.18
C LEU A 93 8.71 -6.31 8.16
N GLU A 94 9.95 -6.05 8.54
CA GLU A 94 10.32 -4.89 9.37
C GLU A 94 10.11 -3.57 8.64
N HIS A 95 10.55 -3.47 7.38
CA HIS A 95 10.27 -2.31 6.53
C HIS A 95 8.76 -2.08 6.37
N LEU A 96 8.01 -3.14 6.08
CA LEU A 96 6.57 -3.10 5.91
C LEU A 96 5.82 -2.76 7.22
N GLY A 97 6.39 -3.09 8.37
CA GLY A 97 5.82 -2.78 9.68
C GLY A 97 5.87 -1.29 10.05
N GLN A 98 6.75 -0.51 9.40
CA GLN A 98 6.92 0.91 9.68
C GLN A 98 5.87 1.80 8.98
N ASP A 99 5.26 1.32 7.89
CA ASP A 99 4.45 2.16 6.99
C ASP A 99 2.93 1.89 7.04
N VAL A 100 2.50 0.81 7.72
CA VAL A 100 1.14 0.27 7.53
C VAL A 100 0.24 0.44 8.76
N ALA A 101 -1.01 0.85 8.52
CA ALA A 101 -2.12 0.89 9.50
C ALA A 101 -2.55 -0.51 10.01
N GLU A 102 -1.99 -1.59 9.46
CA GLU A 102 -2.25 -3.01 9.74
C GLU A 102 -1.08 -3.65 10.52
N SER A 103 -0.44 -2.87 11.40
CA SER A 103 0.76 -3.29 12.15
C SER A 103 0.60 -4.62 12.89
N SER A 104 -0.61 -4.97 13.32
CA SER A 104 -0.90 -6.21 14.04
C SER A 104 -0.68 -7.46 13.19
N ARG A 105 -1.06 -7.43 11.90
CA ARG A 105 -0.88 -8.56 10.97
C ARG A 105 0.60 -8.74 10.62
N ILE A 106 1.31 -7.64 10.38
CA ILE A 106 2.76 -7.67 10.12
C ILE A 106 3.52 -8.18 11.34
N GLN A 107 3.18 -7.73 12.55
CA GLN A 107 3.77 -8.23 13.80
C GLN A 107 3.56 -9.74 13.97
N THR A 108 2.36 -10.24 13.63
CA THR A 108 2.07 -11.67 13.68
C THR A 108 2.97 -12.45 12.71
N MET A 109 3.15 -11.94 11.48
CA MET A 109 4.03 -12.56 10.48
C MET A 109 5.49 -12.53 10.93
N GLN A 110 5.97 -11.40 11.49
CA GLN A 110 7.32 -11.28 12.05
C GLN A 110 7.57 -12.29 13.16
N GLN A 111 6.62 -12.43 14.08
CA GLN A 111 6.71 -13.38 15.18
C GLN A 111 6.75 -14.81 14.66
N ALA A 112 5.88 -15.17 13.71
CA ALA A 112 5.88 -16.50 13.10
C ALA A 112 7.18 -16.81 12.35
N THR A 113 7.73 -15.86 11.58
CA THR A 113 9.03 -16.04 10.90
C THR A 113 10.17 -16.19 11.90
N SER A 114 10.19 -15.42 12.98
CA SER A 114 11.21 -15.54 14.03
C SER A 114 11.12 -16.87 14.77
N GLU A 115 9.92 -17.34 15.08
CA GLU A 115 9.70 -18.62 15.73
C GLU A 115 10.13 -19.78 14.83
N TYR A 116 9.79 -19.71 13.54
CA TYR A 116 10.20 -20.70 12.55
C TYR A 116 11.73 -20.75 12.38
N LEU A 117 12.41 -19.60 12.35
CA LEU A 117 13.87 -19.53 12.30
C LEU A 117 14.51 -20.18 13.54
N LYS A 118 13.95 -19.96 14.73
CA LYS A 118 14.40 -20.63 15.97
C LYS A 118 14.17 -22.14 15.92
N GLN A 119 13.05 -22.60 15.38
CA GLN A 119 12.78 -24.03 15.24
C GLN A 119 13.75 -24.68 14.25
N PHE A 120 14.04 -24.01 13.14
CA PHE A 120 15.02 -24.47 12.16
C PHE A 120 16.43 -24.54 12.75
N ASP A 121 16.86 -23.52 13.49
CA ASP A 121 18.16 -23.50 14.19
C ASP A 121 18.31 -24.61 15.24
N ASN A 122 17.21 -25.12 15.81
CA ASN A 122 17.23 -26.26 16.73
C ASN A 122 17.21 -27.62 16.00
N TYR A 123 16.85 -27.64 14.72
CA TYR A 123 16.70 -28.86 13.92
C TYR A 123 17.98 -29.23 13.16
N VAL A 124 18.72 -28.22 12.70
CA VAL A 124 20.04 -28.36 12.04
C VAL A 124 21.14 -28.52 13.09
#